data_AF-A0A0P7Z011-F1
#
_entry.id   AF-A0A0P7Z011-F1
#
_cell.length_a   1.000
_cell.length_b   1.000
_cell.length_c   1.000
_cell.angle_alpha   90.00
_cell.angle_beta   90.00
_cell.angle_gamma   90.00
#
_symmetry.space_group_name_H-M   'P 1'
#
loop_
_entity.id
_entity.type
_entity.pdbx_description
1 polymer ?
#
loop_
_entity_poly.entity_id
_entity_poly.type
_entity_poly.pdbx_seq_one_letter_code
_entity_poly.pdbx_strand_id
1 'polypeptide(L)'
;MAIALAGCALSPVSDAQESPSESLPSVPWQTAIEPNVSFEVKAESGTCPEMVDLWELLWGFEGGADHTVVVNTPAIAAAPPQILRSTDRAVTYQAPLNDQYATCVGTAQSDYLRMYTFRFARGTVAFDIDLSADDGFREIRYADISANRPYVHWRAAE
;
A
#
# COMPACT_ATOMS: atom_id res chain seq x y z
N MET A 1 2.03 -20.53 -86.91
CA MET A 1 3.27 -21.13 -86.38
C MET A 1 3.19 -21.02 -84.85
N ALA A 2 3.36 -22.15 -84.16
CA ALA A 2 3.04 -22.40 -82.75
C ALA A 2 3.69 -21.38 -81.78
N ILE A 3 3.19 -21.18 -80.55
CA ILE A 3 3.43 -22.07 -79.40
C ILE A 3 2.36 -21.81 -78.32
N ALA A 4 1.82 -22.89 -77.75
CA ALA A 4 1.03 -22.92 -76.52
C ALA A 4 1.95 -23.27 -75.35
N LEU A 5 1.80 -22.63 -74.18
CA LEU A 5 2.19 -23.14 -72.85
C LEU A 5 1.33 -22.39 -71.81
N ALA A 6 0.41 -23.06 -71.14
CA ALA A 6 0.59 -23.84 -69.90
C ALA A 6 0.29 -22.96 -68.68
N GLY A 7 -0.83 -23.27 -68.03
CA GLY A 7 -1.30 -22.58 -66.84
C GLY A 7 -0.46 -22.90 -65.61
N CYS A 8 -0.25 -21.88 -64.79
CA CYS A 8 0.16 -22.03 -63.40
C CYS A 8 -0.99 -21.49 -62.53
N ALA A 9 -1.74 -22.40 -61.92
CA ALA A 9 -2.60 -22.08 -60.80
C ALA A 9 -1.70 -21.85 -59.58
N LEU A 10 -1.69 -20.63 -59.05
CA LEU A 10 -1.08 -20.29 -57.77
C LEU A 10 -2.14 -20.43 -56.69
N SER A 11 -2.02 -21.46 -55.84
CA SER A 11 -2.76 -21.54 -54.59
C SER A 11 -2.23 -20.49 -53.60
N PRO A 12 -3.08 -19.79 -52.85
CA PRO A 12 -2.61 -18.92 -51.77
C PRO A 12 -2.24 -19.77 -50.55
N VAL A 13 -0.99 -19.64 -50.09
CA VAL A 13 -0.55 -20.15 -48.78
C VAL A 13 -1.05 -19.15 -47.73
N SER A 14 -1.95 -19.62 -46.87
CA SER A 14 -2.55 -18.86 -45.78
C SER A 14 -1.89 -19.30 -44.47
N ASP A 15 -0.85 -18.59 -44.04
CA ASP A 15 -0.27 -18.74 -42.71
C ASP A 15 -0.62 -17.49 -41.87
N ALA A 16 -1.81 -17.51 -41.29
CA ALA A 16 -2.13 -16.66 -40.14
C ALA A 16 -1.53 -17.35 -38.90
N GLN A 17 -0.31 -16.95 -38.54
CA GLN A 17 0.37 -17.42 -37.34
C GLN A 17 -0.26 -16.75 -36.12
N GLU A 18 -1.22 -17.44 -35.50
CA GLU A 18 -1.85 -17.07 -34.24
C GLU A 18 -0.78 -17.10 -33.14
N SER A 19 -0.41 -15.91 -32.63
CA SER A 19 0.55 -15.80 -31.53
C SER A 19 -0.09 -16.36 -30.25
N PRO A 20 0.56 -17.30 -29.54
CA PRO A 20 0.04 -17.79 -28.28
C PRO A 20 -0.05 -16.64 -27.28
N SER A 21 -1.27 -16.31 -26.87
CA SER A 21 -1.51 -15.39 -25.77
C SER A 21 -1.20 -16.12 -24.46
N GLU A 22 0.07 -16.09 -24.05
CA GLU A 22 0.47 -16.53 -22.70
C GLU A 22 -0.12 -15.52 -21.70
N SER A 23 -1.19 -15.95 -21.03
CA SER A 23 -1.73 -15.23 -19.88
C SER A 23 -0.76 -15.42 -18.72
N LEU A 24 -0.15 -14.31 -18.28
CA LEU A 24 0.68 -14.31 -17.08
C LEU A 24 -0.18 -14.72 -15.87
N PRO A 25 0.27 -15.65 -15.01
CA PRO A 25 -0.46 -16.01 -13.81
C PRO A 25 -0.61 -14.79 -12.90
N SER A 26 -1.83 -14.51 -12.47
CA SER A 26 -2.14 -13.47 -11.49
C SER A 26 -1.61 -13.88 -10.12
N VAL A 27 -0.34 -13.57 -9.86
CA VAL A 27 0.24 -13.68 -8.52
C VAL A 27 -0.46 -12.62 -7.66
N PRO A 28 -1.11 -12.99 -6.53
CA PRO A 28 -1.60 -11.99 -5.60
C PRO A 28 -0.41 -11.14 -5.17
N TRP A 29 -0.55 -9.81 -5.21
CA TRP A 29 0.50 -8.85 -4.87
C TRP A 29 0.88 -8.93 -3.38
N GLN A 30 1.46 -10.06 -2.96
CA GLN A 30 2.26 -10.16 -1.78
C GLN A 30 3.54 -9.41 -2.12
N THR A 31 3.72 -8.24 -1.53
CA THR A 31 5.01 -7.56 -1.53
C THR A 31 6.03 -8.59 -1.05
N ALA A 32 7.00 -8.93 -1.92
CA ALA A 32 8.03 -9.93 -1.61
C ALA A 32 8.95 -9.54 -0.43
N ILE A 33 8.73 -8.36 0.15
CA ILE A 33 9.48 -7.76 1.25
C ILE A 33 8.54 -7.64 2.44
N GLU A 34 8.93 -8.19 3.58
CA GLU A 34 8.21 -8.09 4.85
C GLU A 34 8.25 -6.65 5.41
N PRO A 35 7.24 -6.21 6.18
CA PRO A 35 7.30 -4.96 6.93
C PRO A 35 8.54 -4.88 7.83
N ASN A 36 9.11 -3.69 8.00
CA ASN A 36 10.31 -3.47 8.80
C ASN A 36 10.06 -2.72 10.12
N VAL A 37 8.81 -2.32 10.38
CA VAL A 37 8.39 -1.69 11.63
C VAL A 37 7.12 -2.38 12.12
N SER A 38 7.10 -2.75 13.40
CA SER A 38 5.97 -3.39 14.07
C SER A 38 5.65 -2.69 15.38
N PHE A 39 4.36 -2.61 15.71
CA PHE A 39 3.84 -2.01 16.93
C PHE A 39 3.00 -3.02 17.69
N GLU A 40 3.25 -3.16 18.98
CA GLU A 40 2.38 -3.93 19.87
C GLU A 40 1.05 -3.23 20.05
N VAL A 41 -0.03 -3.99 19.89
CA VAL A 41 -1.38 -3.50 20.14
C VAL A 41 -1.71 -3.67 21.62
N LYS A 42 -1.89 -2.54 22.30
CA LYS A 42 -2.42 -2.49 23.67
C LYS A 42 -3.94 -2.62 23.59
N ALA A 43 -4.42 -3.85 23.71
CA ALA A 43 -5.84 -4.16 23.72
C ALA A 43 -6.49 -3.67 25.03
N GLU A 44 -7.59 -2.93 24.91
CA GLU A 44 -8.43 -2.51 26.03
C GLU A 44 -9.63 -3.46 26.18
N SER A 45 -10.20 -3.92 25.06
CA SER A 45 -11.26 -4.94 25.04
C SER A 45 -11.44 -5.56 23.65
N GLY A 46 -12.16 -6.68 23.59
CA GLY A 46 -12.45 -7.40 22.35
C GLY A 46 -11.28 -8.24 21.85
N THR A 47 -11.40 -8.74 20.62
CA THR A 47 -10.34 -9.51 19.96
C THR A 47 -9.52 -8.57 19.09
N CYS A 48 -8.25 -8.37 19.44
CA CYS A 48 -7.33 -7.49 18.72
C CYS A 48 -6.19 -8.29 18.09
N PRO A 49 -5.60 -7.81 16.97
CA PRO A 49 -4.33 -8.34 16.50
C PRO A 49 -3.25 -8.07 17.56
N GLU A 50 -2.25 -8.94 17.69
CA GLU A 50 -1.15 -8.74 18.64
C GLU A 50 -0.22 -7.61 18.17
N MET A 51 0.03 -7.57 16.87
CA MET A 51 0.93 -6.63 16.21
C MET A 51 0.25 -5.98 15.01
N VAL A 52 0.69 -4.77 14.70
CA VAL A 52 0.46 -4.12 13.40
C VAL A 52 1.77 -3.64 12.83
N ASP A 53 1.86 -3.64 11.50
CA ASP A 53 3.13 -3.38 10.83
C ASP A 53 3.02 -2.29 9.76
N LEU A 54 4.16 -1.72 9.42
CA LEU A 54 4.33 -0.85 8.25
C LEU A 54 5.72 -1.04 7.64
N TRP A 55 5.84 -0.63 6.39
CA TRP A 55 7.13 -0.35 5.78
C TRP A 55 7.46 1.11 6.00
N GLU A 56 8.63 1.40 6.55
CA GLU A 56 9.23 2.73 6.58
C GLU A 56 10.53 2.71 5.77
N LEU A 57 10.61 3.56 4.75
CA LEU A 57 11.79 3.76 3.95
C LEU A 57 12.33 5.17 4.17
N LEU A 58 13.62 5.26 4.46
CA LEU A 58 14.34 6.51 4.69
C LEU A 58 15.30 6.77 3.53
N TRP A 59 15.27 7.99 2.99
CA TRP A 59 16.27 8.48 2.04
C TRP A 59 16.90 9.78 2.57
N GLY A 60 18.13 9.69 3.06
CA GLY A 60 18.87 10.83 3.59
C GLY A 60 19.47 11.72 2.49
N PHE A 61 19.61 13.01 2.79
CA PHE A 61 20.35 14.00 2.00
C PHE A 61 20.99 15.05 2.92
N GLU A 62 21.83 15.93 2.38
CA GLU A 62 22.43 17.01 3.17
C GLU A 62 21.34 17.94 3.72
N GLY A 63 21.22 18.01 5.05
CA GLY A 63 20.22 18.82 5.73
C GLY A 63 18.88 18.13 6.01
N GLY A 64 18.72 16.83 5.71
CA GLY A 64 17.45 16.16 6.00
C GLY A 64 17.28 14.73 5.51
N ALA A 65 16.03 14.28 5.49
CA ALA A 65 15.62 12.99 4.95
C ALA A 65 14.19 13.01 4.44
N ASP A 66 13.94 12.19 3.43
CA ASP A 66 12.61 11.79 3.00
C ASP A 66 12.23 10.45 3.65
N HIS A 67 10.98 10.37 4.08
CA HIS A 67 10.39 9.18 4.69
C HIS A 67 9.20 8.74 3.86
N THR A 68 9.13 7.44 3.57
CA THR A 68 7.98 6.82 2.92
C THR A 68 7.41 5.76 3.83
N VAL A 69 6.13 5.85 4.12
CA VAL A 69 5.40 4.96 5.01
C VAL A 69 4.30 4.24 4.23
N VAL A 70 4.26 2.92 4.33
CA VAL A 70 3.20 2.09 3.76
C VAL A 70 2.64 1.18 4.85
N VAL A 71 1.34 1.26 5.12
CA VAL A 71 0.75 0.53 6.24
C VAL A 71 0.29 -0.88 5.86
N ASN A 72 0.57 -1.87 6.69
CA ASN A 72 0.16 -3.26 6.46
C ASN A 72 -1.25 -3.56 7.01
N THR A 73 -2.27 -3.17 6.25
CA THR A 73 -3.68 -3.39 6.63
C THR A 73 -4.38 -4.66 6.10
N PRO A 74 -3.95 -5.38 5.04
CA PRO A 74 -4.75 -6.47 4.46
C PRO A 74 -5.09 -7.63 5.41
N ALA A 75 -4.27 -7.90 6.43
CA ALA A 75 -4.55 -8.95 7.41
C ALA A 75 -5.64 -8.57 8.42
N ILE A 76 -5.96 -7.28 8.56
CA ILE A 76 -6.87 -6.77 9.61
C ILE A 76 -8.08 -6.03 9.05
N ALA A 77 -8.03 -5.55 7.80
CA ALA A 77 -9.09 -4.76 7.19
C ALA A 77 -10.03 -5.62 6.33
N ALA A 78 -11.33 -5.32 6.37
CA ALA A 78 -12.35 -5.96 5.52
C ALA A 78 -12.46 -5.33 4.12
N ALA A 79 -12.03 -4.07 3.97
CA ALA A 79 -12.16 -3.29 2.75
C ALA A 79 -10.99 -2.32 2.60
N PRO A 80 -10.78 -1.74 1.40
CA PRO A 80 -9.78 -0.70 1.21
C PRO A 80 -9.98 0.46 2.20
N PRO A 81 -8.90 1.10 2.66
CA PRO A 81 -8.98 2.28 3.51
C PRO A 81 -9.57 3.48 2.75
N GLN A 82 -9.92 4.51 3.50
CA GLN A 82 -10.24 5.85 3.02
C GLN A 82 -9.43 6.89 3.77
N ILE A 83 -9.16 8.03 3.14
CA ILE A 83 -8.54 9.19 3.79
C ILE A 83 -9.64 10.01 4.46
N LEU A 84 -9.57 10.16 5.78
CA LEU A 84 -10.51 10.98 6.56
C LEU A 84 -10.07 12.43 6.70
N ARG A 85 -8.75 12.65 6.79
CA ARG A 85 -8.13 13.97 6.92
C ARG A 85 -6.78 13.93 6.23
N SER A 86 -6.43 14.99 5.50
CA SER A 86 -5.11 15.19 4.93
C SER A 86 -4.74 16.67 4.96
N THR A 87 -3.58 16.97 5.51
CA THR A 87 -2.96 18.29 5.62
C THR A 87 -1.45 18.13 5.42
N ASP A 88 -0.74 19.24 5.34
CA ASP A 88 0.73 19.27 5.29
C ASP A 88 1.41 18.72 6.56
N ARG A 89 0.69 18.60 7.68
CA ARG A 89 1.26 18.16 8.97
C ARG A 89 0.60 16.94 9.58
N ALA A 90 -0.57 16.53 9.07
CA ALA A 90 -1.28 15.37 9.60
C ALA A 90 -2.15 14.69 8.53
N VAL A 91 -2.24 13.36 8.61
CA VAL A 91 -3.13 12.54 7.79
C VAL A 91 -3.74 11.41 8.62
N THR A 92 -5.01 11.13 8.37
CA THR A 92 -5.74 10.01 9.00
C THR A 92 -6.33 9.13 7.92
N TYR A 93 -6.01 7.84 7.99
CA TYR A 93 -6.62 6.78 7.19
C TYR A 93 -7.55 5.96 8.06
N GLN A 94 -8.62 5.41 7.49
CA GLN A 94 -9.50 4.49 8.19
C GLN A 94 -9.95 3.36 7.28
N ALA A 95 -10.00 2.14 7.81
CA ALA A 95 -10.61 0.98 7.16
C ALA A 95 -11.55 0.26 8.14
N PRO A 96 -12.63 -0.38 7.64
CA PRO A 96 -13.38 -1.32 8.47
C PRO A 96 -12.51 -2.52 8.82
N LEU A 97 -12.62 -3.00 10.06
CA LEU A 97 -11.97 -4.23 10.51
C LEU A 97 -12.69 -5.44 9.91
N ASN A 98 -11.93 -6.51 9.66
CA ASN A 98 -12.52 -7.81 9.33
C ASN A 98 -13.22 -8.44 10.55
N ASP A 99 -14.03 -9.48 10.29
CA ASP A 99 -14.87 -10.10 11.32
C ASP A 99 -14.08 -10.64 12.51
N GLN A 100 -12.82 -11.06 12.30
CA GLN A 100 -11.93 -11.53 13.37
C GLN A 100 -11.63 -10.44 14.39
N TYR A 101 -11.49 -9.19 13.94
CA TYR A 101 -11.09 -8.05 14.77
C TYR A 101 -12.20 -7.00 14.94
N ALA A 102 -13.42 -7.26 14.46
CA ALA A 102 -14.51 -6.29 14.45
C ALA A 102 -14.88 -5.73 15.85
N THR A 103 -14.54 -6.44 16.92
CA THR A 103 -14.78 -6.03 18.30
C THR A 103 -13.58 -5.36 18.97
N CYS A 104 -12.43 -5.25 18.29
CA CYS A 104 -11.21 -4.71 18.88
C CYS A 104 -11.41 -3.25 19.32
N VAL A 105 -11.03 -2.99 20.57
CA VAL A 105 -10.80 -1.65 21.11
C VAL A 105 -9.40 -1.62 21.68
N GLY A 106 -8.56 -0.73 21.19
CA GLY A 106 -7.16 -0.65 21.60
C GLY A 106 -6.36 0.34 20.78
N THR A 107 -5.06 0.42 21.07
CA THR A 107 -4.15 1.34 20.40
C THR A 107 -2.79 0.68 20.15
N ALA A 108 -2.09 1.11 19.11
CA ALA A 108 -0.70 0.74 18.89
C ALA A 108 0.12 1.98 18.53
N GLN A 109 1.22 2.18 19.25
CA GLN A 109 2.14 3.31 19.06
C GLN A 109 3.52 2.90 19.61
N SER A 110 4.57 3.30 18.91
CA SER A 110 5.95 3.13 19.40
C SER A 110 6.37 4.34 20.22
N ASP A 111 7.16 4.11 21.26
CA ASP A 111 7.80 5.18 22.02
C ASP A 111 8.78 6.01 21.18
N TYR A 112 9.34 5.41 20.12
CA TYR A 112 10.31 6.05 19.22
C TYR A 112 9.64 6.74 18.02
N LEU A 113 8.60 6.14 17.45
CA LEU A 113 7.87 6.66 16.29
C LEU A 113 6.50 7.21 16.72
N ARG A 114 6.51 8.16 17.66
CA ARG A 114 5.29 8.69 18.29
C ARG A 114 4.34 9.37 17.30
N MET A 115 4.85 9.82 16.16
CA MET A 115 4.02 10.40 15.10
C MET A 115 3.08 9.38 14.46
N TYR A 116 3.33 8.07 14.58
CA TYR A 116 2.50 7.01 14.01
C TYR A 116 1.63 6.37 15.08
N THR A 117 0.32 6.39 14.87
CA THR A 117 -0.64 5.83 15.83
C THR A 117 -1.69 4.99 15.12
N PHE A 118 -1.96 3.80 15.64
CA PHE A 118 -3.11 2.98 15.26
C PHE A 118 -4.16 3.05 16.36
N ARG A 119 -5.42 3.23 15.96
CA ARG A 119 -6.57 3.23 16.86
C ARG A 119 -7.61 2.24 16.37
N PHE A 120 -8.00 1.33 17.25
CA PHE A 120 -9.05 0.35 17.00
C PHE A 120 -10.27 0.75 17.80
N ALA A 121 -11.38 1.02 17.12
CA ALA A 121 -12.63 1.33 17.78
C ALA A 121 -13.79 1.20 16.78
N ARG A 122 -14.96 0.80 17.30
CA ARG A 122 -16.24 0.82 16.56
C ARG A 122 -16.18 0.06 15.24
N GLY A 123 -15.50 -1.09 15.22
CA GLY A 123 -15.35 -1.92 14.03
C GLY A 123 -14.44 -1.33 12.95
N THR A 124 -13.59 -0.36 13.29
CA THR A 124 -12.64 0.26 12.36
C THR A 124 -11.24 0.30 12.95
N VAL A 125 -10.25 0.29 12.07
CA VAL A 125 -8.87 0.67 12.36
C VAL A 125 -8.59 2.00 11.70
N ALA A 126 -8.07 2.95 12.47
CA ALA A 126 -7.54 4.21 11.99
C ALA A 126 -6.02 4.21 12.12
N PHE A 127 -5.34 4.73 11.12
CA PHE A 127 -3.91 5.03 11.16
C PHE A 127 -3.71 6.53 11.01
N ASP A 128 -3.04 7.13 12.00
CA ASP A 128 -2.76 8.55 12.05
C ASP A 128 -1.26 8.81 11.95
N ILE A 129 -0.92 9.79 11.13
CA ILE A 129 0.38 10.45 11.18
C ILE A 129 0.16 11.88 11.65
N ASP A 130 0.84 12.28 12.73
CA ASP A 130 0.85 13.65 13.23
C ASP A 130 2.29 14.16 13.39
N LEU A 131 2.69 15.08 12.51
CA LEU A 131 4.02 15.67 12.48
C LEU A 131 4.10 16.96 13.31
N SER A 132 3.04 17.35 14.02
CA SER A 132 2.94 18.64 14.72
C SER A 132 3.79 18.75 15.98
N ALA A 133 4.18 17.62 16.59
CA ALA A 133 4.83 17.59 17.90
C ALA A 133 6.28 18.12 17.93
N ASP A 134 6.96 18.24 16.78
CA ASP A 134 8.34 18.73 16.69
C ASP A 134 8.44 20.14 16.08
N ASP A 135 9.44 20.88 16.53
CA ASP A 135 9.73 22.33 16.37
C ASP A 135 10.17 22.79 14.96
N GLY A 136 9.93 21.97 13.93
CA GLY A 136 10.26 22.22 12.52
C GLY A 136 11.40 21.31 12.08
N PHE A 137 11.36 20.59 10.96
CA PHE A 137 10.90 20.97 9.63
C PHE A 137 10.26 19.77 8.92
N ARG A 138 9.10 19.32 9.42
CA ARG A 138 8.42 18.14 8.88
C ARG A 138 7.24 18.50 7.99
N GLU A 139 7.11 17.88 6.82
CA GLU A 139 5.98 18.17 5.94
C GLU A 139 5.56 16.91 5.19
N ILE A 140 4.27 16.61 5.20
CA ILE A 140 3.65 15.62 4.34
C ILE A 140 3.65 16.18 2.92
N ARG A 141 4.44 15.56 2.05
CA ARG A 141 4.56 15.93 0.63
C ARG A 141 3.51 15.23 -0.22
N TYR A 142 3.09 14.03 0.18
CA TYR A 142 2.10 13.25 -0.53
C TYR A 142 1.45 12.22 0.40
N ALA A 143 0.15 12.02 0.23
CA ALA A 143 -0.65 11.07 0.99
C ALA A 143 -1.73 10.48 0.08
N ASP A 144 -1.73 9.15 -0.06
CA ASP A 144 -2.66 8.43 -0.95
C ASP A 144 -2.90 7.01 -0.46
N ILE A 145 -3.69 6.23 -1.21
CA ILE A 145 -3.92 4.81 -1.01
C ILE A 145 -3.41 4.08 -2.25
N SER A 146 -2.40 3.22 -2.07
CA SER A 146 -1.81 2.44 -3.14
C SER A 146 -1.93 0.95 -2.83
N ALA A 147 -2.40 0.15 -3.79
CA ALA A 147 -2.64 -1.29 -3.61
C ALA A 147 -3.45 -1.62 -2.34
N ASN A 148 -4.50 -0.84 -2.06
CA ASN A 148 -5.36 -0.93 -0.86
C ASN A 148 -4.63 -0.72 0.47
N ARG A 149 -3.48 -0.02 0.46
CA ARG A 149 -2.69 0.31 1.65
C ARG A 149 -2.56 1.83 1.78
N PRO A 150 -2.68 2.39 2.99
CA PRO A 150 -2.26 3.75 3.26
C PRO A 150 -0.80 3.98 2.85
N TYR A 151 -0.54 5.06 2.11
CA TYR A 151 0.78 5.47 1.64
C TYR A 151 1.01 6.94 1.99
N VAL A 152 2.08 7.25 2.72
CA VAL A 152 2.46 8.63 3.04
C VAL A 152 3.92 8.87 2.76
N HIS A 153 4.22 9.99 2.11
CA HIS A 153 5.56 10.50 1.93
C HIS A 153 5.68 11.84 2.67
N TRP A 154 6.65 11.94 3.56
CA TRP A 154 6.93 13.16 4.33
C TRP A 154 8.42 13.41 4.42
N ARG A 155 8.80 14.68 4.57
CA ARG A 155 10.19 15.14 4.62
C ARG A 155 10.50 15.74 5.98
N ALA A 156 11.69 15.51 6.51
CA ALA A 156 12.32 16.32 7.54
C ALA A 156 13.52 17.06 6.93
N ALA A 157 13.55 18.40 6.89
CA ALA A 157 14.67 19.13 6.29
C ALA A 157 14.90 20.53 6.87
N GLU A 158 16.10 20.80 7.38
CA GLU A 158 16.53 22.09 7.97
C GLU A 158 16.82 23.20 6.94
#